data_AF-A0A1J8PBQ8-F1
#
_entry.id   AF-A0A1J8PBQ8-F1
#
_cell.length_a   1.000
_cell.length_b   1.000
_cell.length_c   1.000
_cell.angle_alpha   90.00
_cell.angle_beta   90.00
_cell.angle_gamma   90.00
#
_symmetry.space_group_name_H-M   'P 1'
#
loop_
_entity.id
_entity.type
_entity.pdbx_description
1 polymer ?
#
loop_
_entity_poly.entity_id
_entity_poly.type
_entity_poly.pdbx_seq_one_letter_code
_entity_poly.pdbx_strand_id
1 'polypeptide(L)' 'MPPIAIIGILTPVLATLNTVLALLAVVPGAGAAVAPIQAAISSVTSALGILGSLPIPTNFR' A
#
# COMPACT_ATOMS: atom_id res chain seq x y z
N MET A 1 8.69 8.00 -13.59
CA MET A 1 8.53 6.53 -13.44
C MET A 1 7.20 6.11 -14.04
N PRO A 2 7.12 5.02 -14.80
CA PRO A 2 5.83 4.54 -15.32
C PRO A 2 4.94 4.09 -14.15
N PRO A 3 3.60 4.26 -14.23
CA PRO A 3 2.67 3.85 -13.17
C PRO A 3 2.85 2.38 -12.75
N ILE A 4 3.17 1.50 -13.70
CA ILE A 4 3.43 0.08 -13.45
C ILE A 4 4.61 -0.15 -12.49
N ALA A 5 5.66 0.68 -12.55
CA ALA A 5 6.80 0.58 -11.66
C ALA A 5 6.45 1.03 -10.23
N ILE A 6 5.59 2.04 -10.10
CA ILE A 6 5.11 2.50 -8.79
C ILE A 6 4.20 1.43 -8.17
N ILE A 7 3.29 0.83 -8.96
CA ILE A 7 2.45 -0.29 -8.51
C ILE A 7 3.30 -1.46 -8.01
N GLY A 8 4.36 -1.83 -8.75
CA GLY A 8 5.30 -2.89 -8.36
C GLY A 8 6.07 -2.61 -7.06
N ILE A 9 6.22 -1.34 -6.67
CA ILE A 9 6.83 -0.95 -5.39
C ILE A 9 5.78 -0.91 -4.27
N LEU A 10 4.59 -0.36 -4.54
CA LEU A 10 3.57 -0.15 -3.51
C LEU A 10 2.85 -1.45 -3.09
N THR A 11 2.75 -2.44 -3.97
CA THR A 11 2.16 -3.75 -3.65
C THR A 11 2.90 -4.49 -2.52
N PRO A 12 4.24 -4.70 -2.56
CA PRO A 12 4.95 -5.32 -1.45
C PRO A 12 4.98 -4.45 -0.19
N VAL A 13 4.97 -3.12 -0.33
CA VAL A 13 4.84 -2.20 0.81
C VAL A 13 3.51 -2.43 1.53
N LEU A 14 2.39 -2.52 0.79
CA LEU A 14 1.08 -2.79 1.37
C LEU A 14 1.03 -4.14 2.09
N ALA A 15 1.62 -5.19 1.50
CA ALA A 15 1.70 -6.51 2.13
C ALA A 15 2.52 -6.48 3.44
N THR A 16 3.63 -5.73 3.43
CA THR A 16 4.48 -5.54 4.62
C THR A 16 3.71 -4.81 5.71
N LEU A 17 3.00 -3.73 5.40
CA LEU A 17 2.21 -2.98 6.38
C LEU A 17 1.08 -3.83 7.00
N ASN A 18 0.40 -4.66 6.20
CA ASN A 18 -0.60 -5.61 6.72
C ASN A 18 0.02 -6.65 7.64
N THR A 19 1.21 -7.15 7.30
CA THR A 19 1.96 -8.09 8.17
C THR A 19 2.36 -7.43 9.49
N VAL A 20 2.85 -6.19 9.45
CA VAL A 20 3.16 -5.41 10.65
C VAL A 20 1.91 -5.20 11.50
N LEU A 21 0.77 -4.87 10.89
CA LEU A 21 -0.50 -4.71 11.61
C LEU A 21 -0.91 -6.01 12.33
N ALA A 22 -0.76 -7.16 11.67
CA ALA A 22 -1.03 -8.47 12.28
C ALA A 22 -0.06 -8.80 13.43
N LEU A 23 1.23 -8.45 13.29
CA LEU A 23 2.21 -8.61 14.36
C LEU A 23 1.92 -7.71 15.56
N LEU A 24 1.50 -6.46 15.33
CA LEU A 24 1.14 -5.54 16.40
C LEU A 24 -0.07 -6.05 17.22
N ALA A 25 -0.97 -6.81 16.59
CA ALA A 25 -2.11 -7.42 17.29
C ALA A 25 -1.70 -8.46 18.36
N VAL A 26 -0.50 -9.05 18.23
CA VAL A 26 0.01 -10.05 19.19
C VAL A 26 1.03 -9.48 20.17
N VAL A 27 1.44 -8.22 20.02
CA VAL A 27 2.40 -7.55 20.93
C VAL A 27 1.64 -6.76 22.01
N PRO A 28 1.72 -7.16 23.29
CA PRO A 28 1.10 -6.41 24.38
C PRO A 28 1.64 -4.97 24.43
N GLY A 29 0.73 -3.99 24.56
CA GLY A 29 1.10 -2.58 24.66
C GLY A 29 1.39 -1.87 23.32
N ALA A 30 1.29 -2.56 22.18
CA ALA A 30 1.59 -1.98 20.87
C ALA A 30 0.41 -1.21 20.21
N GLY A 31 -0.71 -1.02 20.93
CA GLY A 31 -1.93 -0.42 20.40
C GLY A 31 -1.75 0.99 19.79
N ALA A 32 -0.80 1.78 20.30
CA ALA A 32 -0.51 3.11 19.78
C ALA A 32 0.04 3.10 18.33
N ALA A 33 0.66 2.00 17.90
CA ALA A 33 1.20 1.86 16.54
C ALA A 33 0.15 1.35 15.53
N VAL A 34 -0.99 0.83 15.98
CA VAL A 34 -2.05 0.30 15.09
C VAL A 34 -2.65 1.41 14.22
N ALA A 35 -3.01 2.54 14.83
CA ALA A 35 -3.62 3.68 14.14
C ALA A 35 -2.75 4.25 12.99
N PRO A 36 -1.45 4.57 13.19
CA PRO A 36 -0.60 5.07 12.10
C PRO A 36 -0.37 4.02 11.01
N ILE A 37 -0.25 2.73 11.35
CA ILE A 37 -0.10 1.67 10.35
C ILE A 37 -1.37 1.52 9.50
N GLN A 38 -2.55 1.58 10.12
CA GLN A 38 -3.82 1.58 9.39
C GLN A 38 -3.96 2.79 8.46
N ALA A 39 -3.53 3.97 8.90
CA ALA A 39 -3.51 5.17 8.07
C ALA A 39 -2.57 5.00 6.85
N ALA A 40 -1.39 4.42 7.06
CA ALA A 40 -0.45 4.13 5.98
C ALA A 40 -1.03 3.12 4.97
N ILE A 41 -1.67 2.04 5.45
CA ILE A 41 -2.35 1.04 4.61
C ILE A 41 -3.42 1.72 3.73
N SER A 42 -4.25 2.57 4.32
CA SER A 42 -5.31 3.28 3.61
C SER A 42 -4.75 4.23 2.53
N SER A 43 -3.66 4.95 2.85
CA SER A 43 -2.97 5.83 1.90
C SER A 43 -2.38 5.06 0.72
N VAL A 44 -1.67 3.95 0.98
CA VAL A 44 -1.07 3.11 -0.07
C VAL A 44 -2.14 2.47 -0.94
N THR A 45 -3.23 1.98 -0.34
CA THR A 45 -4.36 1.40 -1.07
C THR A 45 -5.00 2.42 -2.00
N SER A 46 -5.20 3.65 -1.51
CA SER A 46 -5.73 4.75 -2.33
C SER A 46 -4.80 5.10 -3.49
N ALA A 47 -3.49 5.16 -3.25
CA ALA A 47 -2.50 5.40 -4.29
C ALA A 47 -2.51 4.29 -5.36
N LEU A 48 -2.57 3.02 -4.95
CA LEU A 48 -2.71 1.88 -5.86
C LEU A 48 -4.01 1.94 -6.68
N GLY A 49 -5.12 2.35 -6.07
CA GLY A 49 -6.41 2.53 -6.77
C GLY A 49 -6.32 3.61 -7.85
N ILE A 50 -5.74 4.77 -7.53
CA ILE A 50 -5.50 5.85 -8.51
C ILE A 50 -4.61 5.33 -9.64
N LEU A 51 -3.51 4.66 -9.32
CA LEU A 51 -2.57 4.15 -10.30
C LEU A 51 -3.17 3.07 -11.21
N GLY A 52 -4.04 2.21 -10.66
CA GLY A 52 -4.76 1.19 -11.42
C GLY A 52 -5.87 1.75 -12.31
N SER A 53 -6.40 2.93 -11.97
CA SER A 53 -7.41 3.64 -12.78
C SER A 53 -6.83 4.49 -13.92
N LEU A 54 -5.51 4.68 -13.95
CA LEU A 54 -4.85 5.42 -15.02
C LEU A 54 -5.03 4.68 -16.35
N PRO A 55 -5.44 5.38 -17.43
CA PRO A 55 -5.50 4.80 -18.76
C PRO A 55 -4.12 4.25 -19.13
N ILE A 56 -4.06 2.99 -19.55
CA ILE A 56 -2.85 2.45 -20.17
C ILE A 56 -2.68 3.23 -21.47
N PRO A 57 -1.57 3.96 -21.68
CA PRO A 57 -1.38 4.73 -22.91
C PRO A 57 -1.35 3.76 -24.10
N THR A 58 -2.43 3.75 -24.88
CA THR A 58 -2.58 2.98 -26.13
C THR A 58 -1.85 3.67 -27.28
N ASN A 59 -0.54 3.86 -27.14
CA ASN A 59 0.33 4.28 -28.24
C ASN A 59 1.39 3.20 -28.47
N PHE A 60 0.95 2.07 -28.99
CA PHE A 60 1.81 1.21 -29.81
C PHE A 60 1.16 1.14 -31.19
N ARG A 61 1.95 1.53 -32.18
CA ARG A 61 1.63 1.63 -33.60
C ARG A 61 1.27 0.27 -34.18
#